data_AF-A0A959M0U3-F1
#
_entry.id   AF-A0A959M0U3-F1
#
_cell.length_a   1.000
_cell.length_b   1.000
_cell.length_c   1.000
_cell.angle_alpha   90.00
_cell.angle_beta   90.00
_cell.angle_gamma   90.00
#
_symmetry.space_group_name_H-M   'P 1'
#
loop_
_entity.id
_entity.type
_entity.pdbx_description
1 polymer ?
#
loop_
_entity_poly.entity_id
_entity_poly.type
_entity_poly.pdbx_seq_one_letter_code
_entity_poly.pdbx_strand_id
1 'polypeptide(L)'
;MNIFIRLFIVCVVLASCQNDKKSINDELLNIKIQEINSVFENGSIEEFKKVVPVEPVQELVQLIIEENIPRKSGQHKILTLAGDTAYVLLTGKFVFGNSGDETSYSSDYSGVYLFTKTNEDWGLTERIQTDEFNQILHHEMDIDVHPGETLKVNDILTLNVKSHFGFVAILNHSAQFASLSLNDQEVDYILDGGLLWVDAKDSDNQKLALEYTIKVEQDDEDRNSSYFGQTLGHIRNQYFWHPFFGFSSPNDRANFNVTCKIPATYQLASSLPQTDTVEGDYRIIKAISPNPTFGLSLYYDKEWNVREIKKGDMHLVLYTTTDFSPSDDTLYQEFSNTFDILTAAFGKPQINYLGVVQDRSSGGNGWRNRSNNIIIAGENGSYLKSLDTNPRAVFGHEVAHSWTNPIGPATNFLSEGWATYAESILLANEPDKEIVPNFYESQKVRYLDGGYNGSSSLWNDYSNDGVSYSKGVWIFYMLEQLLGEKDFRQALRNFIQSKNHTIDSFIEQLNEFSEENMKPLLDTWLKSNEIPELSITAQGNTLTVEQTGDVFIFPLEIQVTDTGGKTFLKKVNIHESRQVIDLGDSEITSYVIDPDNKILVMKK
;
A
#
# COMPACT_ATOMS: atom_id res chain seq x y z
N MET A 1 15.09 -62.86 -31.59
CA MET A 1 13.72 -62.68 -31.06
C MET A 1 13.64 -62.55 -29.53
N ASN A 2 14.53 -63.18 -28.73
CA ASN A 2 14.45 -63.16 -27.26
C ASN A 2 15.00 -61.93 -26.53
N ILE A 3 15.77 -61.05 -27.18
CA ILE A 3 16.34 -59.84 -26.53
C ILE A 3 15.34 -58.67 -26.55
N PHE A 4 14.57 -58.51 -27.64
CA PHE A 4 13.56 -57.47 -27.75
C PHE A 4 12.37 -57.67 -26.79
N ILE A 5 11.96 -58.93 -26.55
CA ILE A 5 10.85 -59.25 -25.62
C ILE A 5 11.26 -58.97 -24.15
N ARG A 6 12.53 -59.22 -23.78
CA ARG A 6 13.02 -58.91 -22.42
C ARG A 6 13.17 -57.41 -22.18
N LEU A 7 13.60 -56.62 -23.16
CA LEU A 7 13.64 -55.16 -23.00
C LEU A 7 12.22 -54.57 -22.87
N PHE A 8 11.26 -55.08 -23.65
CA PHE A 8 9.87 -54.60 -23.60
C PHE A 8 9.20 -54.93 -22.26
N ILE A 9 9.41 -56.12 -21.71
CA ILE A 9 8.88 -56.52 -20.39
C ILE A 9 9.52 -55.72 -19.26
N VAL A 10 10.83 -55.42 -19.32
CA VAL A 10 11.50 -54.59 -18.30
C VAL A 10 11.00 -53.13 -18.37
N CYS A 11 10.79 -52.57 -19.56
CA CYS A 11 10.20 -51.24 -19.71
C CYS A 11 8.74 -51.18 -19.20
N VAL A 12 7.92 -52.20 -19.46
CA VAL A 12 6.52 -52.26 -19.00
C VAL A 12 6.43 -52.45 -17.48
N VAL A 13 7.31 -53.26 -16.87
CA VAL A 13 7.35 -53.44 -15.41
C VAL A 13 7.90 -52.18 -14.70
N LEU A 14 8.91 -51.52 -15.27
CA LEU A 14 9.41 -50.24 -14.73
C LEU A 14 8.36 -49.13 -14.84
N ALA A 15 7.63 -49.05 -15.95
CA ALA A 15 6.52 -48.10 -16.12
C ALA A 15 5.34 -48.41 -15.18
N SER A 16 5.01 -49.69 -14.96
CA SER A 16 4.02 -50.13 -13.97
C SER A 16 4.43 -49.75 -12.55
N CYS A 17 5.66 -50.05 -12.13
CA CYS A 17 6.14 -49.68 -10.79
C CYS A 17 6.27 -48.16 -10.60
N GLN A 18 6.57 -47.40 -11.65
CA GLN A 18 6.57 -45.93 -11.61
C GLN A 18 5.15 -45.36 -11.49
N ASN A 19 4.17 -45.94 -12.20
CA ASN A 19 2.76 -45.57 -12.06
C ASN A 19 2.20 -45.93 -10.68
N ASP A 20 2.53 -47.10 -10.14
CA ASP A 20 2.10 -47.53 -8.80
C ASP A 20 2.70 -46.64 -7.70
N LYS A 21 3.99 -46.28 -7.82
CA LYS A 21 4.63 -45.33 -6.88
C LYS A 21 4.06 -43.92 -6.97
N LYS A 22 3.75 -43.44 -8.18
CA LYS A 22 3.09 -42.15 -8.38
C LYS A 22 1.71 -42.15 -7.72
N SER A 23 0.91 -43.19 -7.96
CA SER A 23 -0.42 -43.36 -7.35
C SER A 23 -0.39 -43.39 -5.81
N ILE A 24 0.59 -44.06 -5.21
CA ILE A 24 0.74 -44.11 -3.73
C ILE A 24 1.19 -42.74 -3.19
N ASN A 25 2.10 -42.05 -3.88
CA ASN A 25 2.55 -40.72 -3.49
C ASN A 25 1.40 -39.70 -3.50
N ASP A 26 0.55 -39.77 -4.53
CA ASP A 26 -0.66 -38.94 -4.65
C ASP A 26 -1.62 -39.21 -3.48
N GLU A 27 -1.79 -40.47 -3.09
CA GLU A 27 -2.67 -40.87 -1.98
C GLU A 27 -2.18 -40.35 -0.62
N LEU A 28 -0.89 -40.51 -0.32
CA LEU A 28 -0.30 -40.01 0.94
C LEU A 28 -0.35 -38.48 1.04
N LEU A 29 -0.09 -37.77 -0.06
CA LEU A 29 -0.21 -36.32 -0.11
C LEU A 29 -1.66 -35.89 0.14
N ASN A 30 -2.62 -36.56 -0.49
CA ASN A 30 -4.04 -36.29 -0.28
C ASN A 30 -4.46 -36.51 1.18
N ILE A 31 -3.99 -37.58 1.84
CA ILE A 31 -4.26 -37.80 3.27
C ILE A 31 -3.75 -36.61 4.10
N LYS A 32 -2.55 -36.10 3.80
CA LYS A 32 -1.99 -34.94 4.51
C LYS A 32 -2.81 -33.67 4.28
N ILE A 33 -3.26 -33.43 3.06
CA ILE A 33 -4.13 -32.30 2.72
C ILE A 33 -5.45 -32.37 3.49
N GLN A 34 -6.06 -33.56 3.56
CA GLN A 34 -7.30 -33.78 4.31
C GLN A 34 -7.12 -33.57 5.83
N GLU A 35 -5.98 -33.98 6.39
CA GLU A 35 -5.63 -33.67 7.78
C GLU A 35 -5.58 -32.16 8.01
N ILE A 36 -4.90 -31.40 7.14
CA ILE A 36 -4.80 -29.94 7.24
C ILE A 36 -6.18 -29.30 7.18
N ASN A 37 -7.04 -29.70 6.24
CA ASN A 37 -8.41 -29.15 6.12
C ASN A 37 -9.24 -29.42 7.37
N SER A 38 -9.18 -30.65 7.90
CA SER A 38 -9.90 -31.04 9.13
C SER A 38 -9.45 -30.22 10.34
N VAL A 39 -8.13 -30.05 10.50
CA VAL A 39 -7.53 -29.26 11.60
C VAL A 39 -7.81 -27.77 11.44
N PHE A 40 -7.82 -27.25 10.21
CA PHE A 40 -8.20 -25.85 9.94
C PHE A 40 -9.64 -25.59 10.39
N GLU A 41 -10.58 -26.48 10.05
CA GLU A 41 -12.00 -26.28 10.34
C GLU A 41 -12.33 -26.46 11.83
N ASN A 42 -11.78 -27.50 12.46
CA ASN A 42 -12.22 -27.95 13.79
C ASN A 42 -11.12 -28.05 14.85
N GLY A 43 -9.85 -27.92 14.46
CA GLY A 43 -8.70 -28.13 15.35
C GLY A 43 -8.39 -26.94 16.26
N SER A 44 -7.73 -27.23 17.37
CA SER A 44 -7.10 -26.23 18.24
C SER A 44 -5.89 -25.58 17.57
N ILE A 45 -5.43 -24.43 18.10
CA ILE A 45 -4.20 -23.78 17.60
C ILE A 45 -2.97 -24.70 17.71
N GLU A 46 -2.89 -25.52 18.76
CA GLU A 46 -1.78 -26.47 18.96
C GLU A 46 -1.78 -27.62 17.94
N GLU A 47 -2.95 -28.02 17.44
CA GLU A 47 -3.06 -28.98 16.35
C GLU A 47 -2.72 -28.32 15.02
N PHE A 48 -3.19 -27.10 14.79
CA PHE A 48 -2.92 -26.34 13.56
C PHE A 48 -1.43 -26.06 13.35
N LYS A 49 -0.73 -25.59 14.40
CA LYS A 49 0.71 -25.30 14.36
C LYS A 49 1.57 -26.53 13.98
N LYS A 50 1.08 -27.75 14.25
CA LYS A 50 1.78 -29.00 13.87
C LYS A 50 1.69 -29.33 12.39
N VAL A 51 0.63 -28.90 11.71
CA VAL A 51 0.35 -29.28 10.32
C VAL A 51 0.56 -28.13 9.32
N VAL A 52 0.56 -26.89 9.78
CA VAL A 52 0.87 -25.69 8.98
C VAL A 52 2.00 -24.90 9.65
N PRO A 53 3.28 -25.14 9.33
CA PRO A 53 4.43 -24.44 9.91
C PRO A 53 4.71 -23.08 9.23
N VAL A 54 3.67 -22.26 9.02
CA VAL A 54 3.79 -20.92 8.41
C VAL A 54 3.36 -19.88 9.43
N GLU A 55 4.34 -19.23 10.08
CA GLU A 55 4.13 -18.37 11.26
C GLU A 55 3.05 -17.27 11.05
N PRO A 56 3.05 -16.47 9.97
CA PRO A 56 1.98 -15.48 9.75
C PRO A 56 0.58 -16.11 9.67
N VAL A 57 0.45 -17.30 9.07
CA VAL A 57 -0.82 -18.02 8.98
C VAL A 57 -1.23 -18.59 10.35
N GLN A 58 -0.26 -19.01 11.17
CA GLN A 58 -0.53 -19.47 12.53
C GLN A 58 -1.01 -18.33 13.43
N GLU A 59 -0.39 -17.15 13.34
CA GLU A 59 -0.80 -15.95 14.08
C GLU A 59 -2.23 -15.55 13.70
N LEU A 60 -2.53 -15.50 12.40
CA LEU A 60 -3.88 -15.26 11.91
C LEU A 60 -4.90 -16.26 12.48
N VAL A 61 -4.63 -17.57 12.34
CA VAL A 61 -5.57 -18.60 12.83
C VAL A 61 -5.70 -18.55 14.35
N GLN A 62 -4.65 -18.18 15.07
CA GLN A 62 -4.72 -17.95 16.51
C GLN A 62 -5.69 -16.81 16.85
N LEU A 63 -5.56 -15.66 16.20
CA LEU A 63 -6.48 -14.52 16.37
C LEU A 63 -7.93 -14.91 16.05
N ILE A 64 -8.17 -15.61 14.94
CA ILE A 64 -9.49 -16.10 14.55
C ILE A 64 -10.11 -17.01 15.62
N ILE A 65 -9.32 -17.91 16.23
CA ILE A 65 -9.78 -18.78 17.32
C ILE A 65 -10.10 -17.96 18.58
N GLU A 66 -9.24 -17.00 18.94
CA GLU A 66 -9.42 -16.13 20.11
C GLU A 66 -10.69 -15.28 20.00
N GLU A 67 -11.00 -14.79 18.80
CA GLU A 67 -12.23 -14.03 18.47
C GLU A 67 -13.47 -14.93 18.26
N ASN A 68 -13.33 -16.26 18.39
CA ASN A 68 -14.40 -17.24 18.17
C ASN A 68 -15.03 -17.16 16.76
N ILE A 69 -14.24 -16.77 15.75
CA ILE A 69 -14.70 -16.68 14.36
C ILE A 69 -14.75 -18.09 13.74
N PRO A 70 -15.89 -18.52 13.17
CA PRO A 70 -16.01 -19.82 12.53
C PRO A 70 -15.07 -19.96 11.32
N ARG A 71 -14.41 -21.11 11.24
CA ARG A 71 -13.56 -21.53 10.11
C ARG A 71 -14.30 -22.59 9.30
N LYS A 72 -14.20 -22.53 7.97
CA LYS A 72 -14.74 -23.55 7.05
C LYS A 72 -13.67 -23.97 6.05
N SER A 73 -13.32 -25.24 6.02
CA SER A 73 -12.39 -25.74 5.00
C SER A 73 -13.01 -25.60 3.60
N GLY A 74 -12.16 -25.32 2.61
CA GLY A 74 -12.56 -25.16 1.22
C GLY A 74 -12.02 -26.27 0.31
N GLN A 75 -11.99 -25.96 -0.97
CA GLN A 75 -11.40 -26.79 -2.00
C GLN A 75 -9.88 -26.90 -1.86
N HIS A 76 -9.34 -27.99 -2.39
CA HIS A 76 -7.90 -28.19 -2.56
C HIS A 76 -7.60 -28.81 -3.92
N LYS A 77 -6.40 -28.57 -4.43
CA LYS A 77 -5.94 -29.18 -5.69
C LYS A 77 -4.42 -29.33 -5.70
N ILE A 78 -3.94 -30.52 -6.04
CA ILE A 78 -2.52 -30.73 -6.35
C ILE A 78 -2.28 -30.13 -7.75
N LEU A 79 -1.62 -28.98 -7.81
CA LEU A 79 -1.37 -28.23 -9.04
C LEU A 79 -0.21 -28.83 -9.83
N THR A 80 0.87 -29.15 -9.13
CA THR A 80 2.04 -29.85 -9.70
C THR A 80 2.59 -30.83 -8.69
N LEU A 81 3.09 -31.96 -9.17
CA LEU A 81 3.81 -32.95 -8.37
C LEU A 81 5.06 -33.41 -9.13
N ALA A 82 6.23 -33.17 -8.55
CA ALA A 82 7.51 -33.51 -9.14
C ALA A 82 8.44 -34.12 -8.07
N GLY A 83 8.63 -35.43 -8.13
CA GLY A 83 9.45 -36.16 -7.17
C GLY A 83 8.92 -36.01 -5.74
N ASP A 84 9.74 -35.39 -4.89
CA ASP A 84 9.47 -35.16 -3.47
C ASP A 84 8.94 -33.74 -3.19
N THR A 85 8.43 -33.05 -4.21
CA THR A 85 7.86 -31.69 -4.10
C THR A 85 6.49 -31.61 -4.77
N ALA A 86 5.57 -30.88 -4.15
CA ALA A 86 4.26 -30.61 -4.72
C ALA A 86 3.81 -29.18 -4.42
N TYR A 87 3.14 -28.56 -5.39
CA TYR A 87 2.45 -27.30 -5.18
C TYR A 87 0.97 -27.61 -5.06
N VAL A 88 0.37 -27.20 -3.95
CA VAL A 88 -0.99 -27.55 -3.60
C VAL A 88 -1.76 -26.26 -3.33
N LEU A 89 -2.85 -26.08 -4.05
CA LEU A 89 -3.85 -25.08 -3.71
C LEU A 89 -4.63 -25.58 -2.50
N LEU A 90 -4.68 -24.78 -1.44
CA LEU A 90 -5.55 -24.97 -0.28
C LEU A 90 -6.39 -23.71 -0.10
N THR A 91 -7.68 -23.88 0.13
CA THR A 91 -8.59 -22.77 0.41
C THR A 91 -9.37 -23.03 1.68
N GLY A 92 -9.78 -21.96 2.34
CA GLY A 92 -10.59 -21.98 3.54
C GLY A 92 -11.22 -20.62 3.75
N LYS A 93 -12.24 -20.56 4.60
CA LYS A 93 -12.97 -19.33 4.86
C LYS A 93 -13.14 -19.04 6.34
N PHE A 94 -12.89 -17.80 6.73
CA PHE A 94 -13.28 -17.23 8.02
C PHE A 94 -14.63 -16.54 7.86
N VAL A 95 -15.62 -16.87 8.69
CA VAL A 95 -17.02 -16.46 8.48
C VAL A 95 -17.41 -15.35 9.47
N PHE A 96 -17.33 -14.10 9.02
CA PHE A 96 -17.66 -12.90 9.81
C PHE A 96 -17.85 -11.69 8.88
N GLY A 97 -18.50 -10.62 9.38
CA GLY A 97 -18.69 -9.38 8.61
C GLY A 97 -19.45 -9.61 7.29
N ASN A 98 -18.99 -8.92 6.24
CA ASN A 98 -19.47 -9.09 4.87
C ASN A 98 -18.49 -9.95 4.03
N SER A 99 -18.86 -10.30 2.79
CA SER A 99 -18.02 -11.18 1.95
C SER A 99 -16.65 -10.57 1.57
N GLY A 100 -16.53 -9.23 1.64
CA GLY A 100 -15.25 -8.54 1.50
C GLY A 100 -14.32 -8.84 2.67
N ASP A 101 -14.82 -8.77 3.91
CA ASP A 101 -14.06 -9.06 5.12
C ASP A 101 -13.70 -10.55 5.19
N GLU A 102 -14.67 -11.43 4.90
CA GLU A 102 -14.44 -12.86 4.75
C GLU A 102 -13.32 -13.10 3.73
N THR A 103 -13.34 -12.44 2.57
CA THR A 103 -12.29 -12.56 1.54
C THR A 103 -10.94 -12.05 2.02
N SER A 104 -10.89 -10.88 2.64
CA SER A 104 -9.64 -10.24 3.09
C SER A 104 -8.84 -11.17 3.98
N TYR A 105 -9.47 -11.68 5.05
CA TYR A 105 -8.78 -12.54 6.01
C TYR A 105 -8.55 -13.94 5.43
N SER A 106 -9.51 -14.45 4.67
CA SER A 106 -9.37 -15.78 4.08
C SER A 106 -8.24 -15.85 3.06
N SER A 107 -7.95 -14.74 2.35
CA SER A 107 -6.85 -14.67 1.39
C SER A 107 -5.45 -14.73 2.00
N ASP A 108 -5.31 -14.57 3.33
CA ASP A 108 -4.04 -14.78 4.03
C ASP A 108 -3.81 -16.26 4.39
N TYR A 109 -4.88 -17.06 4.44
CA TYR A 109 -4.82 -18.52 4.50
C TYR A 109 -4.83 -19.11 3.09
N SER A 110 -5.95 -18.97 2.37
CA SER A 110 -6.13 -19.50 1.02
C SER A 110 -4.97 -19.12 0.11
N GLY A 111 -4.38 -20.12 -0.56
CA GLY A 111 -3.18 -19.88 -1.35
C GLY A 111 -2.59 -21.15 -1.95
N VAL A 112 -1.42 -20.97 -2.57
CA VAL A 112 -0.59 -22.07 -3.07
C VAL A 112 0.49 -22.35 -2.05
N TYR A 113 0.59 -23.61 -1.66
CA TYR A 113 1.54 -24.09 -0.66
C TYR A 113 2.51 -25.09 -1.26
N LEU A 114 3.77 -24.97 -0.88
CA LEU A 114 4.79 -25.98 -1.18
C LEU A 114 4.73 -27.08 -0.13
N PHE A 115 4.61 -28.31 -0.61
CA PHE A 115 4.74 -29.53 0.16
C PHE A 115 6.04 -30.22 -0.23
N THR A 116 6.75 -30.73 0.76
CA THR A 116 7.94 -31.56 0.54
C THR A 116 7.78 -32.91 1.22
N LYS A 117 8.33 -33.95 0.59
CA LYS A 117 8.31 -35.31 1.10
C LYS A 117 9.62 -35.60 1.82
N THR A 118 9.54 -35.99 3.08
CA THR A 118 10.71 -36.39 3.90
C THR A 118 10.43 -37.71 4.59
N ASN A 119 11.34 -38.68 4.48
CA ASN A 119 11.20 -40.01 5.09
C ASN A 119 9.86 -40.72 4.79
N GLU A 120 9.36 -40.58 3.55
CA GLU A 120 8.06 -41.08 3.10
C GLU A 120 6.80 -40.29 3.53
N ASP A 121 6.94 -39.26 4.37
CA ASP A 121 5.84 -38.41 4.82
C ASP A 121 5.83 -37.03 4.14
N TRP A 122 4.65 -36.54 3.76
CA TRP A 122 4.47 -35.20 3.21
C TRP A 122 4.25 -34.17 4.32
N GLY A 123 4.87 -33.00 4.17
CA GLY A 123 4.63 -31.84 5.03
C GLY A 123 4.54 -30.56 4.23
N LEU A 124 3.65 -29.66 4.65
CA LEU A 124 3.61 -28.28 4.17
C LEU A 124 4.85 -27.56 4.70
N THR A 125 5.61 -26.87 3.83
CA THR A 125 6.83 -26.17 4.22
C THR A 125 6.75 -24.66 4.04
N GLU A 126 5.97 -24.20 3.07
CA GLU A 126 5.96 -22.78 2.68
C GLU A 126 4.62 -22.41 2.04
N ARG A 127 4.21 -21.15 2.20
CA ARG A 127 3.15 -20.52 1.44
C ARG A 127 3.79 -19.62 0.38
N ILE A 128 3.44 -19.83 -0.88
CA ILE A 128 3.94 -19.04 -2.01
C ILE A 128 3.21 -17.69 -2.03
N GLN A 129 3.94 -16.59 -2.25
CA GLN A 129 3.31 -15.27 -2.39
C GLN A 129 2.52 -15.20 -3.71
N THR A 130 1.28 -14.70 -3.65
CA THR A 130 0.33 -14.68 -4.79
C THR A 130 0.92 -14.00 -6.04
N ASP A 131 1.69 -12.95 -5.84
CA ASP A 131 2.26 -12.10 -6.88
C ASP A 131 3.71 -12.45 -7.26
N GLU A 132 4.34 -13.45 -6.64
CA GLU A 132 5.77 -13.76 -6.83
C GLU A 132 6.12 -14.03 -8.30
N PHE A 133 5.22 -14.73 -9.01
CA PHE A 133 5.43 -15.18 -10.39
C PHE A 133 4.40 -14.63 -11.37
N ASN A 134 3.43 -13.85 -10.90
CA ASN A 134 2.31 -13.38 -11.71
C ASN A 134 2.31 -11.86 -11.74
N GLN A 135 1.90 -11.30 -12.87
CA GLN A 135 1.75 -9.86 -13.04
C GLN A 135 0.44 -9.55 -13.74
N ILE A 136 -0.29 -8.56 -13.22
CA ILE A 136 -1.45 -7.98 -13.88
C ILE A 136 -1.00 -6.65 -14.50
N LEU A 137 -1.10 -6.54 -15.83
CA LEU A 137 -0.61 -5.38 -16.58
C LEU A 137 -1.72 -4.39 -16.93
N HIS A 138 -2.92 -4.89 -17.16
CA HIS A 138 -4.05 -4.12 -17.67
C HIS A 138 -5.38 -4.76 -17.29
N HIS A 139 -6.37 -3.93 -16.97
CA HIS A 139 -7.78 -4.26 -16.88
C HIS A 139 -8.56 -3.45 -17.93
N GLU A 140 -9.36 -4.14 -18.74
CA GLU A 140 -10.37 -3.53 -19.61
C GLU A 140 -11.75 -3.96 -19.09
N MET A 141 -12.45 -3.05 -18.41
CA MET A 141 -13.64 -3.36 -17.63
C MET A 141 -14.90 -2.71 -18.20
N ASP A 142 -15.95 -3.51 -18.37
CA ASP A 142 -17.33 -3.05 -18.53
C ASP A 142 -18.13 -3.44 -17.29
N ILE A 143 -18.67 -2.45 -16.58
CA ILE A 143 -19.31 -2.61 -15.28
C ILE A 143 -20.76 -2.14 -15.36
N ASP A 144 -21.72 -3.02 -15.05
CA ASP A 144 -23.11 -2.65 -14.82
C ASP A 144 -23.38 -2.58 -13.31
N VAL A 145 -23.60 -1.36 -12.82
CA VAL A 145 -23.96 -1.09 -11.43
C VAL A 145 -25.48 -1.11 -11.30
N HIS A 146 -26.00 -2.04 -10.50
CA HIS A 146 -27.41 -2.10 -10.11
C HIS A 146 -27.55 -1.72 -8.63
N PRO A 147 -27.74 -0.42 -8.31
CA PRO A 147 -27.76 0.07 -6.93
C PRO A 147 -28.66 -0.75 -6.00
N GLY A 148 -28.12 -1.15 -4.86
CA GLY A 148 -28.83 -1.95 -3.85
C GLY A 148 -29.06 -3.42 -4.20
N GLU A 149 -28.51 -3.93 -5.30
CA GLU A 149 -28.76 -5.30 -5.75
C GLU A 149 -27.48 -6.08 -6.11
N THR A 150 -26.80 -5.70 -7.19
CA THR A 150 -25.63 -6.43 -7.70
C THR A 150 -24.71 -5.56 -8.56
N LEU A 151 -23.46 -5.99 -8.67
CA LEU A 151 -22.50 -5.51 -9.65
C LEU A 151 -22.30 -6.61 -10.69
N LYS A 152 -22.40 -6.29 -11.98
CA LYS A 152 -21.96 -7.19 -13.05
C LYS A 152 -20.69 -6.62 -13.67
N VAL A 153 -19.71 -7.49 -13.87
CA VAL A 153 -18.40 -7.10 -14.35
C VAL A 153 -18.01 -8.02 -15.50
N ASN A 154 -17.67 -7.40 -16.63
CA ASN A 154 -16.85 -8.01 -17.65
C ASN A 154 -15.46 -7.39 -17.53
N ASP A 155 -14.44 -8.21 -17.30
CA ASP A 155 -13.07 -7.76 -17.18
C ASP A 155 -12.17 -8.58 -18.10
N ILE A 156 -11.35 -7.89 -18.90
CA ILE A 156 -10.31 -8.51 -19.70
C ILE A 156 -8.97 -8.08 -19.14
N LEU A 157 -8.30 -9.02 -18.48
CA LEU A 157 -6.98 -8.81 -17.92
C LEU A 157 -5.90 -9.17 -18.94
N THR A 158 -4.85 -8.35 -18.98
CA THR A 158 -3.57 -8.72 -19.63
C THR A 158 -2.58 -9.15 -18.55
N LEU A 159 -2.06 -10.37 -18.67
CA LEU A 159 -1.27 -11.03 -17.62
C LEU A 159 0.11 -11.46 -18.13
N ASN A 160 1.11 -11.38 -17.25
CA ASN A 160 2.30 -12.22 -17.37
C ASN A 160 2.20 -13.33 -16.31
N VAL A 161 2.31 -14.59 -16.74
CA VAL A 161 2.31 -15.74 -15.85
C VAL A 161 3.67 -16.42 -16.01
N LYS A 162 4.41 -16.52 -14.91
CA LYS A 162 5.72 -17.21 -14.84
C LYS A 162 5.70 -18.40 -13.91
N SER A 163 4.60 -18.62 -13.21
CA SER A 163 4.44 -19.82 -12.40
C SER A 163 4.29 -21.05 -13.30
N HIS A 164 4.77 -22.19 -12.83
CA HIS A 164 4.47 -23.48 -13.47
C HIS A 164 3.15 -24.08 -12.97
N PHE A 165 2.50 -23.43 -11.99
CA PHE A 165 1.32 -23.94 -11.29
C PHE A 165 0.04 -23.15 -11.61
N GLY A 166 0.09 -22.16 -12.50
CA GLY A 166 -1.09 -21.37 -12.90
C GLY A 166 -1.12 -19.96 -12.33
N PHE A 167 -2.06 -19.17 -12.83
CA PHE A 167 -2.29 -17.81 -12.36
C PHE A 167 -3.13 -17.86 -11.07
N VAL A 168 -2.79 -17.00 -10.10
CA VAL A 168 -3.56 -16.82 -8.87
C VAL A 168 -3.82 -15.34 -8.62
N ALA A 169 -5.01 -14.99 -8.17
CA ALA A 169 -5.38 -13.65 -7.72
C ALA A 169 -6.41 -13.74 -6.59
N ILE A 170 -6.53 -12.70 -5.79
CA ILE A 170 -7.61 -12.56 -4.81
C ILE A 170 -8.84 -12.01 -5.55
N LEU A 171 -9.99 -12.62 -5.31
CA LEU A 171 -11.29 -12.17 -5.79
C LEU A 171 -12.33 -12.54 -4.74
N ASN A 172 -13.32 -11.68 -4.55
CA ASN A 172 -14.38 -11.89 -3.57
C ASN A 172 -15.00 -13.28 -3.75
N HIS A 173 -15.00 -14.08 -2.70
CA HIS A 173 -15.44 -15.47 -2.75
C HIS A 173 -16.93 -15.62 -3.10
N SER A 174 -17.70 -14.53 -3.06
CA SER A 174 -19.11 -14.51 -3.45
C SER A 174 -19.33 -14.26 -4.95
N ALA A 175 -18.28 -13.97 -5.72
CA ALA A 175 -18.38 -13.75 -7.15
C ALA A 175 -18.87 -15.01 -7.88
N GLN A 176 -19.80 -14.82 -8.82
CA GLN A 176 -20.41 -15.88 -9.60
C GLN A 176 -20.07 -15.68 -11.08
N PHE A 177 -19.20 -16.53 -11.62
CA PHE A 177 -18.83 -16.49 -13.03
C PHE A 177 -19.99 -16.96 -13.92
N ALA A 178 -20.31 -16.17 -14.93
CA ALA A 178 -21.06 -16.62 -16.10
C ALA A 178 -20.11 -17.23 -17.15
N SER A 179 -18.91 -16.65 -17.31
CA SER A 179 -17.86 -17.21 -18.15
C SER A 179 -16.46 -16.82 -17.67
N LEU A 180 -15.47 -17.67 -17.98
CA LEU A 180 -14.05 -17.43 -17.77
C LEU A 180 -13.28 -18.10 -18.91
N SER A 181 -12.37 -17.36 -19.56
CA SER A 181 -11.55 -17.90 -20.65
C SER A 181 -10.14 -17.31 -20.65
N LEU A 182 -9.18 -18.12 -21.09
CA LEU A 182 -7.78 -17.70 -21.27
C LEU A 182 -7.43 -17.78 -22.75
N ASN A 183 -6.98 -16.66 -23.33
CA ASN A 183 -6.68 -16.52 -24.75
C ASN A 183 -7.85 -17.01 -25.64
N ASP A 184 -9.06 -16.62 -25.27
CA ASP A 184 -10.32 -16.98 -25.94
C ASP A 184 -10.61 -18.49 -25.97
N GLN A 185 -10.01 -19.27 -25.05
CA GLN A 185 -10.26 -20.71 -24.87
C GLN A 185 -10.78 -20.99 -23.45
N GLU A 186 -11.61 -22.03 -23.33
CA GLU A 186 -12.03 -22.55 -22.02
C GLU A 186 -10.80 -23.01 -21.23
N VAL A 187 -10.76 -22.69 -19.94
CA VAL A 187 -9.66 -23.02 -19.04
C VAL A 187 -10.21 -23.47 -17.69
N ASP A 188 -9.50 -24.38 -17.05
CA ASP A 188 -9.84 -24.86 -15.72
C ASP A 188 -9.51 -23.80 -14.66
N TYR A 189 -10.39 -23.63 -13.67
CA TYR A 189 -10.25 -22.62 -12.64
C TYR A 189 -10.91 -23.06 -11.32
N ILE A 190 -10.48 -22.42 -10.22
CA ILE A 190 -11.09 -22.54 -8.89
C ILE A 190 -11.28 -21.12 -8.36
N LEU A 191 -12.48 -20.80 -7.87
CA LEU A 191 -12.73 -19.65 -7.01
C LEU A 191 -13.29 -20.16 -5.69
N ASP A 192 -12.50 -20.09 -4.63
CA ASP A 192 -12.93 -20.49 -3.28
C ASP A 192 -12.06 -19.82 -2.21
N GLY A 193 -12.61 -19.59 -1.01
CA GLY A 193 -11.88 -18.99 0.11
C GLY A 193 -11.22 -17.64 -0.19
N GLY A 194 -11.74 -16.89 -1.17
CA GLY A 194 -11.20 -15.60 -1.61
C GLY A 194 -10.09 -15.68 -2.67
N LEU A 195 -9.76 -16.88 -3.15
CA LEU A 195 -8.69 -17.10 -4.11
C LEU A 195 -9.25 -17.57 -5.46
N LEU A 196 -8.93 -16.85 -6.53
CA LEU A 196 -9.06 -17.29 -7.91
C LEU A 196 -7.76 -17.95 -8.36
N TRP A 197 -7.83 -19.21 -8.79
CA TRP A 197 -6.77 -19.91 -9.51
C TRP A 197 -7.23 -20.26 -10.92
N VAL A 198 -6.34 -20.12 -11.90
CA VAL A 198 -6.58 -20.46 -13.32
C VAL A 198 -5.40 -21.28 -13.84
N ASP A 199 -5.65 -22.37 -14.58
CA ASP A 199 -4.60 -23.21 -15.20
C ASP A 199 -3.91 -22.54 -16.40
N ALA A 200 -3.31 -21.37 -16.17
CA ALA A 200 -2.51 -20.65 -17.14
C ALA A 200 -1.09 -21.24 -17.21
N LYS A 201 -0.54 -21.34 -18.42
CA LYS A 201 0.86 -21.77 -18.63
C LYS A 201 1.79 -20.56 -18.62
N ASP A 202 3.09 -20.80 -18.46
CA ASP A 202 4.10 -19.74 -18.57
C ASP A 202 3.99 -19.05 -19.93
N SER A 203 3.60 -17.78 -19.89
CA SER A 203 3.55 -16.91 -21.05
C SER A 203 3.34 -15.46 -20.64
N ASP A 204 3.81 -14.55 -21.50
CA ASP A 204 3.62 -13.11 -21.35
C ASP A 204 2.42 -12.64 -22.16
N ASN A 205 1.78 -11.56 -21.70
CA ASN A 205 0.65 -10.91 -22.36
C ASN A 205 -0.53 -11.84 -22.66
N GLN A 206 -0.83 -12.76 -21.74
CA GLN A 206 -2.02 -13.60 -21.84
C GLN A 206 -3.27 -12.80 -21.57
N LYS A 207 -4.36 -13.14 -22.26
CA LYS A 207 -5.67 -12.50 -22.09
C LYS A 207 -6.56 -13.38 -21.22
N LEU A 208 -6.87 -12.96 -20.00
CA LEU A 208 -7.87 -13.60 -19.15
C LEU A 208 -9.16 -12.78 -19.20
N ALA A 209 -10.21 -13.34 -19.81
CA ALA A 209 -11.52 -12.70 -19.87
C ALA A 209 -12.47 -13.33 -18.84
N LEU A 210 -13.10 -12.47 -18.03
CA LEU A 210 -13.98 -12.82 -16.92
C LEU A 210 -15.33 -12.13 -17.12
N GLU A 211 -16.43 -12.87 -16.98
CA GLU A 211 -17.78 -12.32 -16.84
C GLU A 211 -18.38 -12.86 -15.55
N TYR A 212 -18.69 -11.99 -14.60
CA TYR A 212 -19.20 -12.40 -13.31
C TYR A 212 -20.16 -11.38 -12.69
N THR A 213 -20.94 -11.86 -11.74
CA THR A 213 -21.79 -11.02 -10.89
C THR A 213 -21.37 -11.14 -9.43
N ILE A 214 -21.39 -10.01 -8.71
CA ILE A 214 -21.18 -9.97 -7.27
C ILE A 214 -22.41 -9.33 -6.63
N LYS A 215 -22.96 -9.98 -5.60
CA LYS A 215 -23.96 -9.36 -4.75
C LYS A 215 -23.23 -8.56 -3.68
N VAL A 216 -23.15 -7.25 -3.86
CA VAL A 216 -22.53 -6.35 -2.88
C VAL A 216 -23.47 -6.20 -1.69
N GLU A 217 -22.99 -6.48 -0.48
CA GLU A 217 -23.86 -6.42 0.69
C GLU A 217 -24.22 -4.97 1.07
N GLN A 218 -25.39 -4.85 1.69
CA GLN A 218 -25.77 -3.68 2.47
C GLN A 218 -25.68 -4.08 3.93
N ASP A 219 -24.50 -3.89 4.53
CA ASP A 219 -24.28 -4.13 5.95
C ASP A 219 -24.32 -2.79 6.68
N ASP A 220 -25.30 -2.60 7.56
CA ASP A 220 -25.45 -1.35 8.31
C ASP A 220 -24.46 -1.24 9.48
N GLU A 221 -23.89 -2.37 9.93
CA GLU A 221 -22.95 -2.45 11.05
C GLU A 221 -21.48 -2.38 10.58
N ASP A 222 -21.20 -2.86 9.37
CA ASP A 222 -19.88 -2.73 8.72
C ASP A 222 -19.98 -2.16 7.30
N ARG A 223 -19.57 -0.89 7.18
CA ARG A 223 -19.61 -0.12 5.92
C ARG A 223 -18.23 0.19 5.38
N ASN A 224 -17.19 -0.49 5.87
CA ASN A 224 -15.82 -0.10 5.53
C ASN A 224 -15.44 -0.51 4.10
N SER A 225 -15.62 -1.77 3.74
CA SER A 225 -15.20 -2.31 2.43
C SER A 225 -16.23 -2.01 1.33
N SER A 226 -17.52 -2.05 1.68
CA SER A 226 -18.63 -1.69 0.79
C SER A 226 -19.89 -1.27 1.57
N TYR A 227 -20.78 -0.58 0.89
CA TYR A 227 -22.17 -0.40 1.31
C TYR A 227 -23.04 -0.21 0.08
N PHE A 228 -23.96 -1.13 -0.21
CA PHE A 228 -24.73 -1.07 -1.47
C PHE A 228 -26.22 -0.77 -1.21
N GLY A 229 -26.58 0.51 -1.15
CA GLY A 229 -27.95 0.96 -0.92
C GLY A 229 -28.73 1.38 -2.18
N GLN A 230 -30.04 1.52 -2.07
CA GLN A 230 -30.92 1.90 -3.20
C GLN A 230 -30.79 3.38 -3.62
N THR A 231 -30.27 4.25 -2.76
CA THR A 231 -30.12 5.69 -3.05
C THR A 231 -28.66 6.06 -3.24
N LEU A 232 -27.80 5.48 -2.43
CA LEU A 232 -26.38 5.75 -2.36
C LEU A 232 -25.65 4.47 -2.00
N GLY A 233 -24.36 4.43 -2.31
CA GLY A 233 -23.52 3.31 -1.94
C GLY A 233 -22.10 3.44 -2.47
N HIS A 234 -21.25 2.54 -2.02
CA HIS A 234 -19.89 2.43 -2.48
C HIS A 234 -19.44 0.98 -2.50
N ILE A 235 -18.39 0.74 -3.27
CA ILE A 235 -17.60 -0.47 -3.23
C ILE A 235 -16.14 -0.06 -3.38
N ARG A 236 -15.34 -0.42 -2.39
CA ARG A 236 -13.91 -0.14 -2.37
C ARG A 236 -13.14 -1.40 -2.66
N ASN A 237 -11.87 -1.24 -3.02
CA ASN A 237 -11.02 -2.39 -3.34
C ASN A 237 -10.83 -3.37 -2.17
N GLN A 238 -11.02 -2.94 -0.92
CA GLN A 238 -11.03 -3.82 0.27
C GLN A 238 -12.12 -4.90 0.20
N TYR A 239 -13.10 -4.74 -0.68
CA TYR A 239 -14.14 -5.74 -0.92
C TYR A 239 -13.72 -6.80 -1.96
N PHE A 240 -12.55 -6.64 -2.60
CA PHE A 240 -11.99 -7.56 -3.60
C PHE A 240 -12.94 -7.85 -4.78
N TRP A 241 -13.63 -6.82 -5.27
CA TRP A 241 -14.66 -6.95 -6.30
C TRP A 241 -14.12 -7.15 -7.74
N HIS A 242 -12.81 -7.04 -7.91
CA HIS A 242 -12.09 -7.43 -9.13
C HIS A 242 -10.83 -8.21 -8.75
N PRO A 243 -10.23 -8.99 -9.69
CA PRO A 243 -9.00 -9.71 -9.41
C PRO A 243 -7.89 -8.75 -9.01
N PHE A 244 -7.18 -9.11 -7.94
CA PHE A 244 -6.25 -8.23 -7.24
C PHE A 244 -5.21 -9.07 -6.47
N PHE A 245 -3.95 -8.65 -6.35
CA PHE A 245 -2.96 -9.36 -5.53
C PHE A 245 -2.87 -8.81 -4.11
N GLY A 246 -2.96 -7.49 -3.94
CA GLY A 246 -2.76 -6.83 -2.64
C GLY A 246 -2.33 -5.37 -2.77
N PHE A 247 -2.55 -4.57 -1.71
CA PHE A 247 -2.34 -3.10 -1.69
C PHE A 247 -0.88 -2.64 -1.80
N SER A 248 0.04 -3.59 -1.89
CA SER A 248 1.48 -3.38 -1.83
C SER A 248 2.23 -4.09 -2.95
N SER A 249 1.51 -4.80 -3.83
CA SER A 249 2.15 -5.58 -4.88
C SER A 249 2.63 -4.67 -6.01
N PRO A 250 3.94 -4.62 -6.31
CA PRO A 250 4.42 -3.93 -7.50
C PRO A 250 3.95 -4.62 -8.79
N ASN A 251 3.59 -5.91 -8.70
CA ASN A 251 3.13 -6.72 -9.83
C ASN A 251 1.63 -6.56 -10.13
N ASP A 252 0.93 -5.75 -9.34
CA ASP A 252 -0.50 -5.42 -9.52
C ASP A 252 -0.72 -3.93 -9.84
N ARG A 253 0.36 -3.19 -10.11
CA ARG A 253 0.24 -1.84 -10.66
C ARG A 253 -0.16 -1.94 -12.13
N ALA A 254 -1.46 -2.07 -12.37
CA ALA A 254 -2.05 -2.26 -13.68
C ALA A 254 -2.58 -0.94 -14.26
N ASN A 255 -2.68 -0.88 -15.59
CA ASN A 255 -3.48 0.13 -16.27
C ASN A 255 -4.96 -0.25 -16.21
N PHE A 256 -5.85 0.73 -16.08
CA PHE A 256 -7.29 0.52 -16.05
C PHE A 256 -7.96 1.33 -17.15
N ASN A 257 -8.78 0.67 -17.96
CA ASN A 257 -9.77 1.27 -18.84
C ASN A 257 -11.15 0.77 -18.39
N VAL A 258 -12.00 1.69 -17.92
CA VAL A 258 -13.27 1.34 -17.29
C VAL A 258 -14.41 2.06 -17.99
N THR A 259 -15.40 1.27 -18.41
CA THR A 259 -16.73 1.77 -18.74
C THR A 259 -17.70 1.31 -17.66
N CYS A 260 -18.39 2.23 -17.02
CA CYS A 260 -19.38 1.91 -15.99
C CYS A 260 -20.75 2.45 -16.38
N LYS A 261 -21.79 1.64 -16.19
CA LYS A 261 -23.17 1.95 -16.50
C LYS A 261 -24.02 1.89 -15.24
N ILE A 262 -24.77 2.95 -14.98
CA ILE A 262 -25.67 3.10 -13.82
C ILE A 262 -26.96 3.79 -14.28
N PRO A 263 -28.14 3.61 -13.64
CA PRO A 263 -29.33 4.35 -14.06
C PRO A 263 -29.10 5.87 -14.04
N ALA A 264 -29.67 6.59 -15.01
CA ALA A 264 -29.40 8.01 -15.25
C ALA A 264 -29.75 8.95 -14.08
N THR A 265 -30.57 8.47 -13.14
CA THR A 265 -30.96 9.19 -11.91
C THR A 265 -29.87 9.25 -10.86
N TYR A 266 -28.79 8.47 -11.00
CA TYR A 266 -27.65 8.48 -10.10
C TYR A 266 -26.49 9.29 -10.68
N GLN A 267 -25.65 9.79 -9.79
CA GLN A 267 -24.28 10.20 -10.08
C GLN A 267 -23.34 9.07 -9.65
N LEU A 268 -22.20 8.93 -10.33
CA LEU A 268 -21.18 7.95 -9.97
C LEU A 268 -19.79 8.55 -10.07
N ALA A 269 -18.99 8.37 -9.02
CA ALA A 269 -17.57 8.67 -8.99
C ALA A 269 -16.78 7.35 -8.95
N SER A 270 -15.84 7.21 -9.87
CA SER A 270 -14.75 6.25 -9.81
C SER A 270 -13.54 6.90 -9.13
N SER A 271 -12.62 6.08 -8.62
CA SER A 271 -11.34 6.59 -8.09
C SER A 271 -10.37 7.07 -9.18
N LEU A 272 -10.74 6.96 -10.46
CA LEU A 272 -9.94 7.34 -11.62
C LEU A 272 -10.44 8.66 -12.24
N PRO A 273 -9.60 9.36 -13.01
CA PRO A 273 -10.03 10.43 -13.90
C PRO A 273 -11.14 9.90 -14.82
N GLN A 274 -12.27 10.59 -14.82
CA GLN A 274 -13.45 10.14 -15.56
C GLN A 274 -14.14 11.25 -16.33
N THR A 275 -14.94 10.83 -17.29
CA THR A 275 -15.98 11.63 -17.93
C THR A 275 -17.27 10.85 -17.91
N ASP A 276 -18.40 11.54 -18.02
CA ASP A 276 -19.70 10.91 -18.06
C ASP A 276 -20.63 11.50 -19.11
N THR A 277 -21.58 10.67 -19.55
CA THR A 277 -22.63 11.04 -20.48
C THR A 277 -23.92 10.33 -20.07
N VAL A 278 -25.07 10.91 -20.42
CA VAL A 278 -26.38 10.26 -20.22
C VAL A 278 -26.88 9.78 -21.57
N GLU A 279 -27.11 8.48 -21.69
CA GLU A 279 -27.60 7.80 -22.88
C GLU A 279 -28.88 7.02 -22.54
N GLY A 280 -30.04 7.58 -22.92
CA GLY A 280 -31.34 7.00 -22.58
C GLY A 280 -31.56 6.95 -21.06
N ASP A 281 -31.85 5.76 -20.53
CA ASP A 281 -32.14 5.55 -19.10
C ASP A 281 -30.86 5.36 -18.25
N TYR A 282 -29.67 5.51 -18.84
CA TYR A 282 -28.40 5.23 -18.18
C TYR A 282 -27.43 6.40 -18.24
N ARG A 283 -26.64 6.53 -17.18
CA ARG A 283 -25.39 7.30 -17.17
C ARG A 283 -24.24 6.35 -17.45
N ILE A 284 -23.39 6.72 -18.41
CA ILE A 284 -22.21 5.98 -18.82
C ILE A 284 -20.98 6.77 -18.39
N ILE A 285 -20.17 6.18 -17.53
CA ILE A 285 -18.90 6.70 -17.06
C ILE A 285 -17.79 6.05 -17.87
N LYS A 286 -16.82 6.84 -18.33
CA LYS A 286 -15.57 6.35 -18.91
C LYS A 286 -14.42 6.86 -18.07
N ALA A 287 -13.64 5.95 -17.50
CA ALA A 287 -12.53 6.28 -16.62
C ALA A 287 -11.26 5.54 -17.03
N ILE A 288 -10.12 6.24 -16.98
CA ILE A 288 -8.82 5.71 -17.41
C ILE A 288 -7.78 6.06 -16.37
N SER A 289 -6.97 5.10 -15.95
CA SER A 289 -5.86 5.36 -15.03
C SER A 289 -4.78 6.21 -15.72
N PRO A 290 -4.33 7.33 -15.13
CA PRO A 290 -3.29 8.16 -15.73
C PRO A 290 -1.90 7.50 -15.64
N ASN A 291 -1.71 6.61 -14.67
CA ASN A 291 -0.53 5.82 -14.44
C ASN A 291 -0.95 4.43 -13.95
N PRO A 292 -0.07 3.41 -14.06
CA PRO A 292 -0.33 2.12 -13.45
C PRO A 292 -0.57 2.25 -11.95
N THR A 293 -1.72 1.75 -11.50
CA THR A 293 -2.22 1.87 -10.12
C THR A 293 -2.76 0.53 -9.62
N PHE A 294 -3.12 0.47 -8.36
CA PHE A 294 -3.73 -0.70 -7.74
C PHE A 294 -5.13 -0.36 -7.24
N GLY A 295 -6.06 -1.30 -7.42
CA GLY A 295 -7.41 -1.19 -6.90
C GLY A 295 -8.29 -0.11 -7.54
N LEU A 296 -9.60 -0.37 -7.54
CA LEU A 296 -10.62 0.54 -8.03
C LEU A 296 -11.70 0.70 -6.97
N SER A 297 -12.21 1.93 -6.82
CA SER A 297 -13.35 2.21 -5.94
C SER A 297 -14.43 2.92 -6.75
N LEU A 298 -15.69 2.57 -6.49
CA LEU A 298 -16.86 3.22 -7.07
C LEU A 298 -17.77 3.71 -5.95
N TYR A 299 -18.30 4.91 -6.12
CA TYR A 299 -19.25 5.55 -5.20
C TYR A 299 -20.40 6.12 -6.03
N TYR A 300 -21.64 5.97 -5.57
CA TYR A 300 -22.80 6.57 -6.22
C TYR A 300 -23.75 7.19 -5.21
N ASP A 301 -24.45 8.22 -5.67
CA ASP A 301 -25.51 8.89 -4.92
C ASP A 301 -26.48 9.56 -5.90
N LYS A 302 -27.79 9.53 -5.59
CA LYS A 302 -28.81 10.27 -6.34
C LYS A 302 -28.81 11.77 -6.04
N GLU A 303 -28.34 12.16 -4.86
CA GLU A 303 -28.52 13.53 -4.34
C GLU A 303 -27.30 14.42 -4.57
N TRP A 304 -26.19 13.87 -5.11
CA TRP A 304 -25.04 14.68 -5.46
C TRP A 304 -25.36 15.68 -6.57
N ASN A 305 -24.88 16.90 -6.36
CA ASN A 305 -24.82 17.97 -7.35
C ASN A 305 -23.38 18.07 -7.86
N VAL A 306 -23.06 17.33 -8.92
CA VAL A 306 -21.68 17.26 -9.41
C VAL A 306 -21.25 18.58 -10.03
N ARG A 307 -20.14 19.14 -9.53
CA ARG A 307 -19.55 20.38 -10.04
C ARG A 307 -18.10 20.16 -10.46
N GLU A 308 -17.80 20.42 -11.72
CA GLU A 308 -16.44 20.43 -12.26
C GLU A 308 -15.92 21.88 -12.35
N ILE A 309 -14.72 22.12 -11.84
CA ILE A 309 -14.03 23.41 -11.86
C ILE A 309 -12.61 23.20 -12.40
N LYS A 310 -12.20 24.01 -13.38
CA LYS A 310 -10.85 23.95 -13.96
C LYS A 310 -9.94 25.01 -13.38
N LYS A 311 -8.71 24.62 -13.05
CA LYS A 311 -7.62 25.50 -12.60
C LYS A 311 -6.33 25.09 -13.29
N GLY A 312 -5.90 25.90 -14.27
CA GLY A 312 -4.84 25.48 -15.18
C GLY A 312 -5.26 24.22 -15.96
N ASP A 313 -4.41 23.20 -15.93
CA ASP A 313 -4.68 21.90 -16.56
C ASP A 313 -5.44 20.92 -15.61
N MET A 314 -5.65 21.28 -14.34
CA MET A 314 -6.30 20.42 -13.34
C MET A 314 -7.82 20.59 -13.35
N HIS A 315 -8.52 19.46 -13.28
CA HIS A 315 -9.96 19.35 -13.11
C HIS A 315 -10.29 18.95 -11.67
N LEU A 316 -10.84 19.88 -10.89
CA LEU A 316 -11.42 19.59 -9.58
C LEU A 316 -12.89 19.21 -9.77
N VAL A 317 -13.29 18.00 -9.36
CA VAL A 317 -14.67 17.52 -9.47
C VAL A 317 -15.25 17.25 -8.09
N LEU A 318 -16.33 17.92 -7.74
CA LEU A 318 -16.98 17.82 -6.44
C LEU A 318 -18.24 16.98 -6.59
N TYR A 319 -18.29 15.84 -5.91
CA TYR A 319 -19.43 14.93 -5.81
C TYR A 319 -20.05 15.08 -4.43
N THR A 320 -20.81 16.16 -4.24
CA THR A 320 -21.31 16.62 -2.94
C THR A 320 -22.80 16.96 -3.04
N THR A 321 -23.53 16.83 -1.93
CA THR A 321 -24.89 17.38 -1.78
C THR A 321 -24.82 18.89 -1.55
N THR A 322 -25.95 19.59 -1.76
CA THR A 322 -26.00 21.06 -1.62
C THR A 322 -25.69 21.55 -0.19
N ASP A 323 -25.94 20.73 0.82
CA ASP A 323 -25.71 21.00 2.23
C ASP A 323 -24.36 20.49 2.75
N PHE A 324 -23.51 19.94 1.88
CA PHE A 324 -22.18 19.47 2.26
C PHE A 324 -21.31 20.61 2.81
N SER A 325 -20.61 20.32 3.90
CA SER A 325 -19.63 21.22 4.51
C SER A 325 -18.24 20.57 4.56
N PRO A 326 -17.14 21.28 4.24
CA PRO A 326 -17.09 22.65 3.74
C PRO A 326 -17.75 22.81 2.37
N SER A 327 -18.31 24.00 2.09
CA SER A 327 -18.99 24.26 0.82
C SER A 327 -18.06 24.12 -0.38
N ASP A 328 -18.62 23.83 -1.57
CA ASP A 328 -17.87 23.75 -2.82
C ASP A 328 -16.95 24.95 -3.09
N ASP A 329 -17.42 26.17 -2.80
CA ASP A 329 -16.62 27.39 -2.98
C ASP A 329 -15.46 27.47 -1.98
N THR A 330 -15.67 27.00 -0.74
CA THR A 330 -14.62 26.90 0.27
C THR A 330 -13.56 25.87 -0.12
N LEU A 331 -13.98 24.70 -0.61
CA LEU A 331 -13.07 23.67 -1.12
C LEU A 331 -12.26 24.18 -2.30
N TYR A 332 -12.91 24.85 -3.26
CA TYR A 332 -12.22 25.43 -4.40
C TYR A 332 -11.21 26.51 -3.99
N GLN A 333 -11.55 27.37 -3.03
CA GLN A 333 -10.63 28.39 -2.54
C GLN A 333 -9.37 27.77 -1.93
N GLU A 334 -9.52 26.76 -1.06
CA GLU A 334 -8.36 26.09 -0.46
C GLU A 334 -7.56 25.32 -1.51
N PHE A 335 -8.23 24.55 -2.37
CA PHE A 335 -7.59 23.87 -3.49
C PHE A 335 -6.81 24.84 -4.38
N SER A 336 -7.40 25.97 -4.76
CA SER A 336 -6.75 26.96 -5.62
C SER A 336 -5.51 27.55 -4.94
N ASN A 337 -5.59 27.85 -3.65
CA ASN A 337 -4.47 28.37 -2.88
C ASN A 337 -3.33 27.34 -2.81
N THR A 338 -3.64 26.10 -2.42
CA THR A 338 -2.66 25.00 -2.41
C THR A 338 -2.05 24.78 -3.78
N PHE A 339 -2.87 24.73 -4.83
CA PHE A 339 -2.41 24.55 -6.20
C PHE A 339 -1.44 25.64 -6.63
N ASP A 340 -1.74 26.91 -6.35
CA ASP A 340 -0.89 28.05 -6.73
C ASP A 340 0.45 28.02 -5.97
N ILE A 341 0.44 27.74 -4.67
CA ILE A 341 1.66 27.63 -3.84
C ILE A 341 2.56 26.49 -4.33
N LEU A 342 2.01 25.28 -4.48
CA LEU A 342 2.79 24.11 -4.88
C LEU A 342 3.24 24.20 -6.34
N THR A 343 2.43 24.78 -7.23
CA THR A 343 2.86 25.01 -8.62
C THR A 343 4.01 26.00 -8.71
N ALA A 344 3.97 27.08 -7.92
CA ALA A 344 5.04 28.06 -7.87
C ALA A 344 6.36 27.43 -7.40
N ALA A 345 6.31 26.64 -6.33
CA ALA A 345 7.48 25.97 -5.76
C ALA A 345 8.01 24.84 -6.66
N PHE A 346 7.15 23.92 -7.09
CA PHE A 346 7.56 22.61 -7.61
C PHE A 346 7.17 22.33 -9.06
N GLY A 347 6.53 23.28 -9.74
CA GLY A 347 6.07 23.09 -11.11
C GLY A 347 4.74 22.34 -11.19
N LYS A 348 4.40 21.82 -12.37
CA LYS A 348 3.07 21.27 -12.64
C LYS A 348 2.82 19.98 -11.85
N PRO A 349 1.58 19.71 -11.40
CA PRO A 349 1.21 18.41 -10.87
C PRO A 349 1.34 17.31 -11.94
N GLN A 350 1.45 16.06 -11.50
CA GLN A 350 1.59 14.87 -12.35
C GLN A 350 0.25 14.27 -12.80
N ILE A 351 -0.84 14.71 -12.18
CA ILE A 351 -2.20 14.36 -12.55
C ILE A 351 -2.96 15.63 -12.92
N ASN A 352 -4.06 15.45 -13.65
CA ASN A 352 -4.92 16.54 -14.13
C ASN A 352 -6.38 16.40 -13.64
N TYR A 353 -6.63 15.50 -12.70
CA TYR A 353 -7.95 15.26 -12.12
C TYR A 353 -7.84 15.04 -10.61
N LEU A 354 -8.72 15.69 -9.86
CA LEU A 354 -8.90 15.45 -8.43
C LEU A 354 -10.40 15.47 -8.11
N GLY A 355 -10.93 14.35 -7.62
CA GLY A 355 -12.30 14.28 -7.12
C GLY A 355 -12.38 14.52 -5.62
N VAL A 356 -13.42 15.21 -5.15
CA VAL A 356 -13.83 15.20 -3.73
C VAL A 356 -15.19 14.51 -3.67
N VAL A 357 -15.28 13.42 -2.93
CA VAL A 357 -16.45 12.53 -2.90
C VAL A 357 -17.02 12.50 -1.49
N GLN A 358 -18.29 12.86 -1.34
CA GLN A 358 -19.02 12.76 -0.09
C GLN A 358 -19.65 11.36 0.03
N ASP A 359 -19.05 10.49 0.82
CA ASP A 359 -19.60 9.19 1.14
C ASP A 359 -20.53 9.25 2.37
N ARG A 360 -21.81 9.51 2.10
CA ARG A 360 -22.87 9.51 3.12
C ARG A 360 -23.19 8.12 3.67
N SER A 361 -22.74 7.05 3.03
CA SER A 361 -22.96 5.69 3.56
C SER A 361 -22.06 5.40 4.76
N SER A 362 -20.82 5.88 4.76
CA SER A 362 -19.85 5.63 5.84
C SER A 362 -20.24 6.24 7.19
N GLY A 363 -21.19 7.20 7.20
CA GLY A 363 -21.63 7.92 8.39
C GLY A 363 -20.57 8.87 8.98
N GLY A 364 -21.01 9.85 9.76
CA GLY A 364 -20.13 10.78 10.48
C GLY A 364 -19.34 11.74 9.57
N ASN A 365 -18.59 12.67 10.17
CA ASN A 365 -17.84 13.71 9.44
C ASN A 365 -16.33 13.38 9.40
N GLY A 366 -15.61 13.90 8.40
CA GLY A 366 -14.16 13.70 8.29
C GLY A 366 -13.66 13.58 6.86
N TRP A 367 -12.38 13.87 6.66
CA TRP A 367 -11.60 13.36 5.52
C TRP A 367 -11.20 11.92 5.86
N ARG A 368 -11.78 10.95 5.16
CA ARG A 368 -11.72 9.53 5.54
C ARG A 368 -10.48 8.84 5.01
N ASN A 369 -10.26 8.98 3.71
CA ASN A 369 -9.16 8.37 3.01
C ASN A 369 -9.00 9.00 1.62
N ARG A 370 -7.87 8.70 0.98
CA ARG A 370 -7.66 8.89 -0.44
C ARG A 370 -7.81 7.56 -1.17
N SER A 371 -8.37 7.58 -2.37
CA SER A 371 -8.35 6.42 -3.28
C SER A 371 -7.94 6.90 -4.66
N ASN A 372 -6.74 6.52 -5.12
CA ASN A 372 -6.18 6.99 -6.39
C ASN A 372 -6.27 8.53 -6.54
N ASN A 373 -7.21 9.03 -7.36
CA ASN A 373 -7.37 10.44 -7.70
C ASN A 373 -8.57 11.11 -7.02
N ILE A 374 -9.16 10.48 -5.99
CA ILE A 374 -10.27 11.05 -5.23
C ILE A 374 -9.98 11.10 -3.73
N ILE A 375 -10.47 12.16 -3.10
CA ILE A 375 -10.49 12.38 -1.65
C ILE A 375 -11.90 12.02 -1.16
N ILE A 376 -11.99 11.10 -0.21
CA ILE A 376 -13.26 10.66 0.36
C ILE A 376 -13.53 11.43 1.65
N ALA A 377 -14.69 12.07 1.72
CA ALA A 377 -15.26 12.62 2.94
C ALA A 377 -16.42 11.74 3.44
N GLY A 378 -16.78 11.85 4.71
CA GLY A 378 -18.00 11.25 5.25
C GLY A 378 -19.26 12.02 4.85
N GLU A 379 -20.24 12.09 5.75
CA GLU A 379 -21.43 12.95 5.60
C GLU A 379 -21.05 14.41 5.34
N ASN A 380 -20.00 14.88 6.02
CA ASN A 380 -19.32 16.14 5.76
C ASN A 380 -17.81 15.92 5.76
N GLY A 381 -17.08 16.84 5.13
CA GLY A 381 -15.66 17.00 5.39
C GLY A 381 -15.39 17.49 6.81
N SER A 382 -14.12 17.71 7.13
CA SER A 382 -13.71 18.32 8.39
C SER A 382 -13.03 19.67 8.14
N TYR A 383 -12.31 20.18 9.14
CA TYR A 383 -11.43 21.31 8.96
C TYR A 383 -10.46 21.06 7.79
N LEU A 384 -10.24 22.11 6.99
CA LEU A 384 -9.27 22.08 5.88
C LEU A 384 -7.85 22.29 6.39
N LYS A 385 -7.74 23.10 7.44
CA LYS A 385 -6.50 23.51 8.12
C LYS A 385 -6.78 23.68 9.63
N SER A 386 -5.83 23.32 10.48
CA SER A 386 -5.80 23.64 11.91
C SER A 386 -4.50 24.39 12.22
N LEU A 387 -4.60 25.42 13.07
CA LEU A 387 -3.48 26.28 13.48
C LEU A 387 -3.26 26.25 15.00
N ASP A 388 -3.74 25.20 15.66
CA ASP A 388 -3.60 25.01 17.10
C ASP A 388 -2.20 24.47 17.49
N THR A 389 -2.07 23.82 18.65
CA THR A 389 -0.80 23.24 19.11
C THR A 389 -0.27 22.12 18.22
N ASN A 390 -1.10 21.54 17.36
CA ASN A 390 -0.72 20.56 16.34
C ASN A 390 -1.14 21.07 14.96
N PRO A 391 -0.47 22.09 14.41
CA PRO A 391 -0.86 22.67 13.12
C PRO A 391 -0.92 21.61 12.03
N ARG A 392 -1.91 21.69 11.13
CA ARG A 392 -2.10 20.79 9.99
C ARG A 392 -2.75 21.52 8.83
N ALA A 393 -2.42 21.16 7.60
CA ALA A 393 -3.12 21.59 6.39
C ALA A 393 -3.74 20.36 5.70
N VAL A 394 -4.68 19.70 6.38
CA VAL A 394 -5.21 18.38 6.03
C VAL A 394 -5.72 18.28 4.60
N PHE A 395 -6.52 19.25 4.14
CA PHE A 395 -7.00 19.20 2.75
C PHE A 395 -5.87 19.49 1.76
N GLY A 396 -4.95 20.39 2.14
CA GLY A 396 -3.75 20.69 1.34
C GLY A 396 -2.81 19.50 1.18
N HIS A 397 -2.69 18.66 2.22
CA HIS A 397 -1.99 17.38 2.19
C HIS A 397 -2.54 16.48 1.08
N GLU A 398 -3.87 16.31 1.07
CA GLU A 398 -4.53 15.48 0.06
C GLU A 398 -4.36 16.03 -1.37
N VAL A 399 -4.37 17.34 -1.53
CA VAL A 399 -4.08 17.99 -2.82
C VAL A 399 -2.61 17.76 -3.23
N ALA A 400 -1.67 17.77 -2.29
CA ALA A 400 -0.23 17.63 -2.54
C ALA A 400 0.17 16.26 -3.12
N HIS A 401 -0.63 15.21 -2.90
CA HIS A 401 -0.46 13.92 -3.59
C HIS A 401 -0.56 14.04 -5.12
N SER A 402 -1.09 15.13 -5.67
CA SER A 402 -1.12 15.36 -7.12
C SER A 402 0.27 15.60 -7.73
N TRP A 403 1.32 15.82 -6.92
CA TRP A 403 2.69 16.13 -7.38
C TRP A 403 3.60 14.90 -7.43
N THR A 404 3.29 13.80 -6.76
CA THR A 404 4.14 12.60 -6.78
C THR A 404 3.32 11.36 -7.13
N ASN A 405 4.00 10.36 -7.68
CA ASN A 405 3.42 9.02 -7.95
C ASN A 405 4.52 7.98 -7.69
N PRO A 406 4.99 7.88 -6.43
CA PRO A 406 6.17 7.10 -6.13
C PRO A 406 5.96 5.60 -6.32
N ILE A 407 7.05 4.90 -6.63
CA ILE A 407 7.07 3.46 -6.89
C ILE A 407 8.29 2.81 -6.20
N GLY A 408 8.14 1.56 -5.77
CA GLY A 408 9.23 0.76 -5.19
C GLY A 408 9.49 1.01 -3.69
N PRO A 409 10.70 0.73 -3.19
CA PRO A 409 11.04 0.96 -1.79
C PRO A 409 10.88 2.42 -1.39
N ALA A 410 10.51 2.67 -0.13
CA ALA A 410 10.26 4.00 0.41
C ALA A 410 9.16 4.81 -0.34
N THR A 411 8.22 4.12 -0.99
CA THR A 411 7.06 4.75 -1.65
C THR A 411 6.29 5.65 -0.68
N ASN A 412 5.97 5.17 0.53
CA ASN A 412 5.20 5.96 1.49
C ASN A 412 5.97 7.15 2.09
N PHE A 413 7.30 7.09 2.15
CA PHE A 413 8.12 8.27 2.42
C PHE A 413 7.95 9.34 1.33
N LEU A 414 7.99 8.93 0.05
CA LEU A 414 7.85 9.84 -1.10
C LEU A 414 6.40 10.25 -1.41
N SER A 415 5.39 9.62 -0.80
CA SER A 415 3.98 10.02 -0.89
C SER A 415 3.54 10.79 0.35
N GLU A 416 3.44 10.13 1.50
CA GLU A 416 2.93 10.70 2.75
C GLU A 416 3.94 11.64 3.41
N GLY A 417 5.22 11.28 3.41
CA GLY A 417 6.28 12.16 3.91
C GLY A 417 6.39 13.44 3.07
N TRP A 418 6.27 13.32 1.75
CA TRP A 418 6.16 14.44 0.82
C TRP A 418 4.92 15.30 1.08
N ALA A 419 3.74 14.70 1.15
CA ALA A 419 2.49 15.45 1.35
C ALA A 419 2.48 16.16 2.72
N THR A 420 3.06 15.54 3.75
CA THR A 420 3.27 16.16 5.06
C THR A 420 4.31 17.29 5.00
N TYR A 421 5.37 17.16 4.20
CA TYR A 421 6.29 18.28 3.94
C TYR A 421 5.61 19.44 3.19
N ALA A 422 4.73 19.14 2.23
CA ALA A 422 3.94 20.16 1.56
C ALA A 422 3.02 20.92 2.55
N GLU A 423 2.49 20.26 3.61
CA GLU A 423 1.76 20.95 4.67
C GLU A 423 2.60 22.05 5.33
N SER A 424 3.89 21.83 5.59
CA SER A 424 4.74 22.85 6.22
C SER A 424 4.87 24.11 5.35
N ILE A 425 4.92 23.93 4.02
CA ILE A 425 4.96 25.03 3.05
C ILE A 425 3.63 25.78 3.01
N LEU A 426 2.51 25.06 3.06
CA LEU A 426 1.18 25.67 3.11
C LEU A 426 0.97 26.46 4.40
N LEU A 427 1.43 25.90 5.53
CA LEU A 427 1.40 26.53 6.84
C LEU A 427 2.35 27.73 6.95
N ALA A 428 3.46 27.75 6.21
CA ALA A 428 4.39 28.89 6.17
C ALA A 428 3.77 30.18 5.60
N ASN A 429 2.61 30.11 4.96
CA ASN A 429 1.86 31.28 4.50
C ASN A 429 0.99 31.92 5.60
N GLU A 430 0.92 31.31 6.78
CA GLU A 430 0.23 31.89 7.93
C GLU A 430 1.07 33.02 8.55
N PRO A 431 0.43 34.06 9.10
CA PRO A 431 1.15 35.21 9.65
C PRO A 431 1.93 34.91 10.93
N ASP A 432 1.55 33.85 11.66
CA ASP A 432 2.21 33.43 12.88
C ASP A 432 3.44 32.56 12.57
N LYS A 433 4.61 33.07 12.94
CA LYS A 433 5.91 32.44 12.69
C LYS A 433 6.15 31.19 13.52
N GLU A 434 5.39 30.98 14.60
CA GLU A 434 5.52 29.80 15.45
C GLU A 434 4.81 28.58 14.87
N ILE A 435 3.96 28.74 13.85
CA ILE A 435 3.19 27.64 13.25
C ILE A 435 4.10 26.57 12.65
N VAL A 436 5.11 26.93 11.87
CA VAL A 436 6.00 25.96 11.23
C VAL A 436 6.91 25.26 12.26
N PRO A 437 7.54 25.95 13.22
CA PRO A 437 8.22 25.29 14.33
C PRO A 437 7.33 24.33 15.12
N ASN A 438 6.11 24.75 15.48
CA ASN A 438 5.16 23.90 16.21
C ASN A 438 4.71 22.70 15.38
N PHE A 439 4.58 22.84 14.06
CA PHE A 439 4.31 21.74 13.14
C PHE A 439 5.41 20.68 13.25
N TYR A 440 6.68 21.04 13.03
CA TYR A 440 7.79 20.07 13.09
C TYR A 440 7.93 19.44 14.47
N GLU A 441 7.80 20.23 15.55
CA GLU A 441 7.83 19.70 16.91
C GLU A 441 6.68 18.71 17.15
N SER A 442 5.47 18.99 16.68
CA SER A 442 4.35 18.05 16.79
C SER A 442 4.62 16.73 16.05
N GLN A 443 5.26 16.77 14.87
CA GLN A 443 5.62 15.56 14.14
C GLN A 443 6.78 14.81 14.82
N LYS A 444 7.70 15.53 15.50
CA LYS A 444 8.77 14.92 16.30
C LYS A 444 8.18 14.13 17.46
N VAL A 445 7.32 14.76 18.25
CA VAL A 445 6.63 14.12 19.38
C VAL A 445 5.85 12.90 18.91
N ARG A 446 5.09 13.01 17.81
CA ARG A 446 4.37 11.85 17.23
C ARG A 446 5.28 10.69 16.85
N TYR A 447 6.47 10.98 16.31
CA TYR A 447 7.43 9.91 15.99
C TYR A 447 8.02 9.28 17.26
N LEU A 448 8.43 10.10 18.23
CA LEU A 448 9.07 9.62 19.46
C LEU A 448 8.11 8.83 20.36
N ASP A 449 6.85 9.26 20.46
CA ASP A 449 5.84 8.67 21.33
C ASP A 449 4.94 7.66 20.61
N GLY A 450 5.08 7.50 19.28
CA GLY A 450 4.19 6.71 18.42
C GLY A 450 4.40 5.20 18.47
N GLY A 451 5.32 4.68 19.29
CA GLY A 451 5.61 3.24 19.37
C GLY A 451 6.34 2.66 18.16
N TYR A 452 6.98 3.52 17.35
CA TYR A 452 7.67 3.12 16.12
C TYR A 452 9.06 2.50 16.34
N ASN A 453 9.66 2.72 17.52
CA ASN A 453 11.02 2.27 17.82
C ASN A 453 11.15 0.74 17.79
N GLY A 454 12.00 0.22 16.92
CA GLY A 454 12.21 -1.20 16.70
C GLY A 454 11.09 -1.91 15.94
N SER A 455 10.03 -1.20 15.53
CA SER A 455 8.84 -1.79 14.89
C SER A 455 8.65 -1.36 13.44
N SER A 456 9.01 -0.13 13.07
CA SER A 456 8.60 0.46 11.79
C SER A 456 9.76 1.10 11.00
N SER A 457 9.95 0.67 9.75
CA SER A 457 10.96 1.19 8.81
C SER A 457 10.29 1.81 7.58
N LEU A 458 10.79 2.95 7.09
CA LEU A 458 10.24 3.61 5.90
C LEU A 458 10.54 2.86 4.60
N TRP A 459 11.51 1.93 4.60
CA TRP A 459 11.92 1.23 3.38
C TRP A 459 10.82 0.33 2.81
N ASN A 460 10.04 -0.34 3.69
CA ASN A 460 8.97 -1.26 3.35
C ASN A 460 7.68 -0.98 4.16
N ASP A 461 7.37 0.29 4.43
CA ASP A 461 6.17 0.73 5.17
C ASP A 461 4.93 0.71 4.25
N TYR A 462 4.53 -0.46 3.73
CA TYR A 462 3.40 -0.52 2.81
C TYR A 462 2.03 -0.45 3.51
N SER A 463 1.96 -0.86 4.79
CA SER A 463 0.76 -0.74 5.63
C SER A 463 0.41 0.72 5.95
N ASN A 464 1.40 1.63 5.85
CA ASN A 464 1.26 3.05 6.14
C ASN A 464 0.77 3.31 7.58
N ASP A 465 1.43 2.69 8.57
CA ASP A 465 1.04 2.74 9.99
C ASP A 465 1.36 4.09 10.69
N GLY A 466 1.64 5.13 9.90
CA GLY A 466 1.83 6.50 10.37
C GLY A 466 3.28 6.98 10.45
N VAL A 467 4.27 6.08 10.37
CA VAL A 467 5.70 6.46 10.46
C VAL A 467 6.13 7.35 9.28
N SER A 468 5.58 7.10 8.09
CA SER A 468 5.78 7.88 6.86
C SER A 468 5.46 9.37 7.02
N TYR A 469 4.40 9.71 7.75
CA TYR A 469 4.02 11.09 8.02
C TYR A 469 5.05 11.78 8.92
N SER A 470 5.36 11.16 10.06
CA SER A 470 6.13 11.81 11.12
C SER A 470 7.65 11.73 10.89
N LYS A 471 8.19 10.53 10.65
CA LYS A 471 9.61 10.35 10.34
C LYS A 471 9.93 10.90 8.95
N GLY A 472 9.04 10.68 7.98
CA GLY A 472 9.26 11.11 6.60
C GLY A 472 9.39 12.62 6.46
N VAL A 473 8.46 13.40 7.02
CA VAL A 473 8.56 14.87 6.95
C VAL A 473 9.81 15.43 7.62
N TRP A 474 10.28 14.79 8.69
CA TRP A 474 11.53 15.17 9.35
C TRP A 474 12.77 14.87 8.49
N ILE A 475 12.75 13.79 7.69
CA ILE A 475 13.82 13.55 6.71
C ILE A 475 13.80 14.65 5.64
N PHE A 476 12.63 15.05 5.11
CA PHE A 476 12.55 16.19 4.19
C PHE A 476 13.10 17.48 4.82
N TYR A 477 12.74 17.75 6.08
CA TYR A 477 13.25 18.92 6.81
C TYR A 477 14.76 18.88 7.02
N MET A 478 15.32 17.74 7.44
CA MET A 478 16.77 17.59 7.62
C MET A 478 17.53 17.79 6.29
N LEU A 479 16.98 17.30 5.17
CA LEU A 479 17.56 17.55 3.85
C LEU A 479 17.49 19.03 3.45
N GLU A 480 16.38 19.71 3.75
CA GLU A 480 16.26 21.16 3.55
C GLU A 480 17.27 21.94 4.38
N GLN A 481 17.50 21.55 5.64
CA GLN A 481 18.51 22.18 6.49
C GLN A 481 19.94 21.91 5.99
N LEU A 482 20.20 20.73 5.42
CA LEU A 482 21.50 20.34 4.89
C LEU A 482 21.85 21.09 3.60
N LEU A 483 20.93 21.15 2.63
CA LEU A 483 21.16 21.76 1.32
C LEU A 483 20.79 23.25 1.26
N GLY A 484 19.95 23.71 2.17
CA GLY A 484 19.32 25.02 2.14
C GLY A 484 18.04 25.04 1.29
N GLU A 485 17.07 25.85 1.71
CA GLU A 485 15.71 25.95 1.11
C GLU A 485 15.73 26.04 -0.41
N LYS A 486 16.56 26.93 -0.98
CA LYS A 486 16.58 27.18 -2.42
C LYS A 486 16.99 25.92 -3.21
N ASP A 487 18.11 25.31 -2.81
CA ASP A 487 18.70 24.21 -3.57
C ASP A 487 17.93 22.92 -3.32
N PHE A 488 17.44 22.70 -2.10
CA PHE A 488 16.53 21.59 -1.80
C PHE A 488 15.23 21.67 -2.59
N ARG A 489 14.57 22.85 -2.64
CA ARG A 489 13.34 23.00 -3.44
C ARG A 489 13.59 22.83 -4.92
N GLN A 490 14.75 23.22 -5.42
CA GLN A 490 15.12 22.97 -6.81
C GLN A 490 15.33 21.47 -7.08
N ALA A 491 16.00 20.74 -6.18
CA ALA A 491 16.13 19.29 -6.28
C ALA A 491 14.76 18.59 -6.26
N LEU A 492 13.86 18.97 -5.33
CA LEU A 492 12.49 18.46 -5.25
C LEU A 492 11.68 18.76 -6.51
N ARG A 493 11.81 19.98 -7.05
CA ARG A 493 11.19 20.36 -8.32
C ARG A 493 11.68 19.46 -9.45
N ASN A 494 13.00 19.23 -9.55
CA ASN A 494 13.54 18.36 -10.60
C ASN A 494 13.02 16.92 -10.44
N PHE A 495 12.96 16.41 -9.21
CA PHE A 495 12.40 15.10 -8.91
C PHE A 495 10.94 14.98 -9.34
N ILE A 496 10.10 15.92 -8.91
CA ILE A 496 8.66 15.93 -9.22
C ILE A 496 8.40 16.08 -10.73
N GLN A 497 9.22 16.85 -11.44
CA GLN A 497 9.09 16.99 -12.90
C GLN A 497 9.76 15.85 -13.68
N SER A 498 10.40 14.90 -13.00
CA SER A 498 11.01 13.73 -13.63
C SER A 498 9.94 12.71 -14.04
N LYS A 499 10.31 11.75 -14.90
CA LYS A 499 9.40 10.66 -15.27
C LYS A 499 9.37 9.51 -14.27
N ASN A 500 10.30 9.49 -13.31
CA ASN A 500 10.54 8.33 -12.47
C ASN A 500 10.60 8.73 -10.99
N HIS A 501 9.59 8.34 -10.22
CA HIS A 501 9.48 8.69 -8.81
C HIS A 501 9.94 7.55 -7.89
N THR A 502 11.17 7.08 -8.09
CA THR A 502 11.81 6.10 -7.20
C THR A 502 12.72 6.79 -6.19
N ILE A 503 13.05 6.10 -5.10
CA ILE A 503 14.04 6.58 -4.13
C ILE A 503 15.41 6.85 -4.77
N ASP A 504 15.83 6.06 -5.76
CA ASP A 504 17.08 6.29 -6.47
C ASP A 504 17.06 7.59 -7.29
N SER A 505 15.93 7.89 -7.97
CA SER A 505 15.80 9.15 -8.70
C SER A 505 15.77 10.35 -7.74
N PHE A 506 15.10 10.21 -6.60
CA PHE A 506 15.12 11.24 -5.55
C PHE A 506 16.55 11.54 -5.06
N ILE A 507 17.33 10.50 -4.75
CA ILE A 507 18.73 10.62 -4.35
C ILE A 507 19.58 11.28 -5.45
N GLU A 508 19.38 10.90 -6.71
CA GLU A 508 20.07 11.49 -7.85
C GLU A 508 19.84 13.01 -7.91
N GLN A 509 18.59 13.46 -7.77
CA GLN A 509 18.27 14.90 -7.80
C GLN A 509 18.85 15.66 -6.61
N LEU A 510 18.93 15.05 -5.43
CA LEU A 510 19.58 15.67 -4.27
C LEU A 510 21.10 15.80 -4.47
N ASN A 511 21.73 14.79 -5.08
CA ASN A 511 23.17 14.79 -5.34
C ASN A 511 23.61 15.87 -6.33
N GLU A 512 22.71 16.43 -7.15
CA GLU A 512 23.02 17.58 -8.01
C GLU A 512 23.37 18.85 -7.21
N PHE A 513 22.92 18.92 -5.95
CA PHE A 513 23.06 20.09 -5.08
C PHE A 513 23.88 19.79 -3.81
N SER A 514 24.40 18.58 -3.67
CA SER A 514 25.19 18.16 -2.52
C SER A 514 26.66 17.96 -2.89
N GLU A 515 27.57 18.28 -1.98
CA GLU A 515 29.01 17.98 -2.12
C GLU A 515 29.33 16.51 -1.83
N GLU A 516 28.46 15.83 -1.07
CA GLU A 516 28.62 14.43 -0.67
C GLU A 516 27.51 13.56 -1.29
N ASN A 517 27.76 12.26 -1.41
CA ASN A 517 26.72 11.32 -1.81
C ASN A 517 25.66 11.21 -0.69
N MET A 518 24.41 11.53 -1.00
CA MET A 518 23.30 11.49 -0.04
C MET A 518 22.79 10.08 0.27
N LYS A 519 23.18 9.08 -0.53
CA LYS A 519 22.69 7.70 -0.36
C LYS A 519 22.96 7.12 1.03
N PRO A 520 24.17 7.20 1.61
CA PRO A 520 24.42 6.63 2.94
C PRO A 520 23.57 7.28 4.03
N LEU A 521 23.39 8.61 3.99
CA LEU A 521 22.49 9.32 4.88
C LEU A 521 21.07 8.76 4.74
N LEU A 522 20.49 8.82 3.54
CA LEU A 522 19.11 8.39 3.32
C LEU A 522 18.88 6.90 3.63
N ASP A 523 19.82 6.01 3.26
CA ASP A 523 19.70 4.59 3.55
C ASP A 523 19.59 4.33 5.06
N THR A 524 20.42 4.99 5.89
CA THR A 524 20.36 4.80 7.36
C THR A 524 19.01 5.25 7.93
N TRP A 525 18.51 6.42 7.50
CA TRP A 525 17.23 6.94 7.97
C TRP A 525 16.02 6.16 7.47
N LEU A 526 16.04 5.71 6.21
CA LEU A 526 14.90 5.02 5.61
C LEU A 526 14.81 3.55 6.03
N LYS A 527 15.94 2.86 6.18
CA LYS A 527 15.96 1.42 6.46
C LYS A 527 15.90 1.08 7.94
N SER A 528 16.50 1.88 8.81
CA SER A 528 16.45 1.61 10.25
C SER A 528 15.04 1.80 10.80
N ASN A 529 14.63 0.89 11.68
CA ASN A 529 13.41 0.98 12.48
C ASN A 529 13.66 1.56 13.88
N GLU A 530 14.89 1.95 14.21
CA GLU A 530 15.23 2.52 15.51
C GLU A 530 15.09 4.05 15.53
N ILE A 531 14.95 4.61 16.73
CA ILE A 531 15.01 6.05 16.98
C ILE A 531 16.45 6.38 17.42
N PRO A 532 17.16 7.28 16.73
CA PRO A 532 18.52 7.63 17.11
C PRO A 532 18.55 8.29 18.49
N GLU A 533 19.32 7.70 19.40
CA GLU A 533 19.57 8.23 20.74
C GLU A 533 21.03 8.64 20.88
N LEU A 534 21.25 9.89 21.30
CA LEU A 534 22.59 10.45 21.47
C LEU A 534 22.94 10.67 22.93
N SER A 535 24.13 10.20 23.31
CA SER A 535 24.84 10.57 24.53
C SER A 535 26.05 11.42 24.17
N ILE A 536 26.21 12.58 24.80
CA ILE A 536 27.38 13.43 24.58
C ILE A 536 28.12 13.67 25.90
N THR A 537 29.42 13.43 25.88
CA THR A 537 30.31 13.69 27.02
C THR A 537 31.41 14.66 26.64
N ALA A 538 31.63 15.66 27.49
CA ALA A 538 32.70 16.65 27.31
C ALA A 538 33.90 16.26 28.17
N GLN A 539 35.10 16.26 27.57
CA GLN A 539 36.35 16.07 28.28
C GLN A 539 37.42 17.02 27.72
N GLY A 540 37.84 18.00 28.53
CA GLY A 540 38.80 19.03 28.12
C GLY A 540 38.29 19.86 26.93
N ASN A 541 38.95 19.70 25.78
CA ASN A 541 38.63 20.32 24.50
C ASN A 541 37.91 19.37 23.52
N THR A 542 37.45 18.22 23.99
CA THR A 542 36.79 17.21 23.14
C THR A 542 35.34 16.96 23.56
N LEU A 543 34.50 16.68 22.57
CA LEU A 543 33.16 16.12 22.77
C LEU A 543 33.15 14.70 22.18
N THR A 544 32.75 13.71 22.97
CA THR A 544 32.47 12.37 22.46
C THR A 544 30.97 12.25 22.25
N VAL A 545 30.56 11.95 21.01
CA VAL A 545 29.18 11.63 20.64
C VAL A 545 29.05 10.13 20.50
N GLU A 546 28.11 9.53 21.23
CA GLU A 546 27.81 8.10 21.19
C GLU A 546 26.36 7.90 20.75
N GLN A 547 26.16 7.02 19.76
CA GLN A 547 24.85 6.57 19.31
C GLN A 547 24.53 5.22 19.95
N THR A 548 23.31 5.06 20.47
CA THR A 548 22.81 3.76 20.91
C THR A 548 22.05 3.10 19.77
N GLY A 549 22.37 1.83 19.47
CA GLY A 549 21.68 1.04 18.45
C GLY A 549 22.28 1.18 17.05
N ASP A 550 21.42 1.30 16.04
CA ASP A 550 21.79 1.54 14.66
C ASP A 550 22.57 2.84 14.50
N VAL A 551 23.56 2.84 13.59
CA VAL A 551 24.36 4.02 13.28
C VAL A 551 23.64 4.86 12.24
N PHE A 552 23.19 6.05 12.64
CA PHE A 552 22.63 7.03 11.72
C PHE A 552 23.70 7.97 11.21
N ILE A 553 23.54 8.41 9.97
CA ILE A 553 24.41 9.42 9.35
C ILE A 553 23.66 10.74 9.26
N PHE A 554 24.21 11.81 9.82
CA PHE A 554 23.60 13.15 9.77
C PHE A 554 24.61 14.26 10.14
N PRO A 555 24.41 15.50 9.63
CA PRO A 555 25.12 16.66 10.13
C PRO A 555 24.59 17.05 11.52
N LEU A 556 25.49 17.23 12.49
CA LEU A 556 25.19 17.73 13.82
C LEU A 556 25.81 19.11 14.03
N GLU A 557 24.98 20.07 14.42
CA GLU A 557 25.43 21.38 14.87
C GLU A 557 25.49 21.40 16.41
N ILE A 558 26.63 21.83 16.97
CA ILE A 558 26.83 21.94 18.41
C ILE A 558 27.29 23.36 18.70
N GLN A 559 26.52 24.10 19.50
CA GLN A 559 26.95 25.39 20.03
C GLN A 559 27.83 25.15 21.25
N VAL A 560 29.06 25.64 21.25
CA VAL A 560 30.04 25.44 22.30
C VAL A 560 30.42 26.78 22.90
N THR A 561 30.53 26.83 24.23
CA THR A 561 31.11 27.96 24.96
C THR A 561 32.42 27.53 25.63
N ASP A 562 33.52 28.21 25.29
CA ASP A 562 34.84 27.93 25.86
C ASP A 562 35.06 28.59 27.24
N THR A 563 36.17 28.26 27.90
CA THR A 563 36.58 28.86 29.19
C THR A 563 36.86 30.37 29.12
N GLY A 564 37.06 30.92 27.92
CA GLY A 564 37.15 32.36 27.68
C GLY A 564 35.79 33.06 27.56
N GLY A 565 34.68 32.31 27.58
CA GLY A 565 33.33 32.81 27.41
C GLY A 565 32.94 33.08 25.94
N LYS A 566 33.76 32.65 24.97
CA LYS A 566 33.45 32.77 23.55
C LYS A 566 32.55 31.61 23.14
N THR A 567 31.45 31.94 22.47
CA THR A 567 30.53 30.96 21.89
C THR A 567 30.75 30.82 20.39
N PHE A 568 30.78 29.59 19.89
CA PHE A 568 30.89 29.28 18.45
C PHE A 568 30.09 28.02 18.09
N LEU A 569 29.77 27.87 16.81
CA LEU A 569 29.06 26.70 16.28
C LEU A 569 30.06 25.73 15.64
N LYS A 570 30.06 24.47 16.09
CA LYS A 570 30.80 23.36 15.48
C LYS A 570 29.82 22.52 14.68
N LYS A 571 30.11 22.31 13.39
CA LYS A 571 29.38 21.37 12.54
C LYS A 571 30.22 20.11 12.34
N VAL A 572 29.60 18.94 12.49
CA VAL A 572 30.25 17.64 12.32
C VAL A 572 29.29 16.66 11.65
N ASN A 573 29.77 15.89 10.70
CA ASN A 573 29.02 14.76 10.15
C ASN A 573 29.19 13.55 11.07
N ILE A 574 28.13 13.16 11.76
CA ILE A 574 28.08 11.96 12.59
C ILE A 574 27.88 10.77 11.67
N HIS A 575 28.74 9.76 11.77
CA HIS A 575 28.71 8.57 10.92
C HIS A 575 29.27 7.31 11.60
N GLU A 576 29.61 7.40 12.89
CA GLU A 576 30.13 6.30 13.70
C GLU A 576 29.26 6.12 14.95
N SER A 577 29.27 4.92 15.53
CA SER A 577 28.61 4.66 16.82
C SER A 577 29.24 5.45 17.97
N ARG A 578 30.53 5.79 17.85
CA ARG A 578 31.26 6.64 18.80
C ARG A 578 32.24 7.53 18.05
N GLN A 579 32.00 8.83 18.06
CA GLN A 579 32.81 9.80 17.34
C GLN A 579 33.37 10.86 18.31
N VAL A 580 34.69 11.05 18.29
CA VAL A 580 35.36 12.09 19.10
C VAL A 580 35.54 13.34 18.25
N ILE A 581 35.00 14.46 18.73
CA ILE A 581 35.03 15.76 18.10
C ILE A 581 36.05 16.64 18.83
N ASP A 582 37.11 17.02 18.12
CA ASP A 582 38.08 18.00 18.59
C ASP A 582 37.59 19.43 18.33
N LEU A 583 37.60 20.25 19.38
CA LEU A 583 37.19 21.66 19.36
C LEU A 583 38.37 22.64 19.34
N GLY A 584 39.61 22.16 19.26
CA GLY A 584 40.83 22.98 19.22
C GLY A 584 41.40 23.28 20.60
N ASP A 585 42.11 24.40 20.78
CA ASP A 585 42.98 24.59 21.95
C ASP A 585 42.29 25.05 23.24
N SER A 586 40.98 25.31 23.23
CA SER A 586 40.26 25.89 24.37
C SER A 586 39.37 24.86 25.07
N GLU A 587 39.51 24.76 26.39
CA GLU A 587 38.64 23.93 27.22
C GLU A 587 37.18 24.39 27.16
N ILE A 588 36.26 23.43 27.24
CA ILE A 588 34.82 23.65 27.13
C ILE A 588 34.24 23.96 28.50
N THR A 589 33.38 24.97 28.57
CA THR A 589 32.56 25.25 29.77
C THR A 589 31.14 24.71 29.63
N SER A 590 30.52 24.85 28.45
CA SER A 590 29.18 24.33 28.18
C SER A 590 28.96 24.08 26.69
N TYR A 591 27.93 23.30 26.37
CA TYR A 591 27.51 23.05 25.00
C TYR A 591 25.98 22.92 24.90
N VAL A 592 25.43 23.19 23.72
CA VAL A 592 24.03 22.95 23.35
C VAL A 592 24.02 22.14 22.06
N ILE A 593 23.39 20.97 22.13
CA ILE A 593 23.27 20.04 21.01
C ILE A 593 22.12 20.48 20.15
N ASP A 594 22.39 20.69 18.86
CA ASP A 594 21.38 21.04 17.87
C ASP A 594 20.51 22.21 18.35
N PRO A 595 21.13 23.42 18.49
CA PRO A 595 20.52 24.58 19.14
C PRO A 595 19.27 25.09 18.41
N ASP A 596 19.12 24.75 17.13
CA ASP A 596 18.01 25.18 16.26
C ASP A 596 16.99 24.05 15.99
N ASN A 597 17.07 22.91 16.70
CA ASN A 597 16.17 21.75 16.56
C ASN A 597 16.04 21.23 15.11
N LYS A 598 17.17 21.06 14.42
CA LYS A 598 17.27 20.65 13.02
C LYS A 598 17.32 19.13 12.81
N ILE A 599 17.44 18.33 13.88
CA ILE A 599 17.59 16.88 13.75
C ILE A 599 16.55 16.08 14.58
N LEU A 600 16.19 14.91 14.03
CA LEU A 600 15.25 13.96 14.62
C LEU A 600 15.97 12.94 15.51
N VAL A 601 16.39 13.37 16.70
CA VAL A 601 17.08 12.50 17.68
C VAL A 601 16.53 12.67 19.08
N MET A 602 16.66 11.62 19.90
CA MET A 602 16.53 11.71 21.35
C MET A 602 17.87 12.17 21.96
N LYS A 603 17.82 13.21 22.79
CA LYS A 603 18.98 13.77 23.49
C LYS A 603 18.90 13.29 24.95
N LYS A 604 19.88 12.51 25.42
CA LYS A 604 19.99 12.12 26.84
C LYS A 604 20.85 13.07 27.66
#